data_AF-A0A5K7WXP6-F1
#
_entry.id   AF-A0A5K7WXP6-F1
#
_cell.length_a   1.000
_cell.length_b   1.000
_cell.length_c   1.000
_cell.angle_alpha   90.00
_cell.angle_beta   90.00
_cell.angle_gamma   90.00
#
_symmetry.space_group_name_H-M   'P 1'
#
loop_
_entity.id
_entity.type
_entity.pdbx_description
1 polymer ?
#
loop_
_entity_poly.entity_id
_entity_poly.type
_entity_poly.pdbx_seq_one_letter_code
_entity_poly.pdbx_strand_id
1 'polypeptide(L)' 'MQNYETKEALIAEIQKTAQLFISEFDEVAEAMKDKRLDPVDRTPQEMIACTICRNG' A
#
# COMPACT_ATOMS: atom_id res chain seq x y z
N MET A 1 -3.59 -15.01 -13.12
CA MET A 1 -2.34 -14.44 -12.58
C MET A 1 -1.70 -13.66 -13.71
N GLN A 2 -1.27 -12.42 -13.46
CA GLN A 2 -0.55 -11.63 -14.47
C GLN A 2 0.79 -12.32 -14.74
N ASN A 3 1.07 -12.62 -16.01
CA ASN A 3 2.36 -13.16 -16.44
C ASN A 3 3.28 -11.98 -16.78
N TYR A 4 4.42 -11.90 -16.12
CA TYR A 4 5.46 -10.93 -16.41
C TYR A 4 6.53 -11.61 -17.24
N GLU A 5 6.83 -11.04 -18.42
CA GLU A 5 7.82 -11.61 -19.35
C GLU A 5 9.24 -11.56 -18.80
N THR A 6 9.54 -10.57 -17.94
CA THR A 6 10.86 -10.37 -17.37
C THR A 6 10.80 -10.01 -15.89
N LYS A 7 11.93 -10.17 -15.19
CA LYS A 7 12.06 -9.74 -13.80
C LYS A 7 11.86 -8.23 -13.67
N GLU A 8 12.35 -7.47 -14.65
CA GLU A 8 12.25 -6.02 -14.71
C GLU A 8 10.79 -5.58 -14.85
N ALA A 9 9.98 -6.28 -15.66
CA ALA A 9 8.56 -6.00 -15.79
C ALA A 9 7.80 -6.24 -14.48
N LEU A 10 8.17 -7.30 -13.75
CA LEU A 10 7.61 -7.57 -12.42
C LEU A 10 8.02 -6.49 -11.41
N ILE A 11 9.30 -6.11 -11.38
CA ILE A 11 9.81 -5.06 -10.48
C ILE A 11 9.13 -3.72 -10.79
N ALA A 12 8.98 -3.36 -12.06
CA ALA A 12 8.33 -2.13 -12.48
C ALA A 12 6.86 -2.10 -12.06
N GLU A 13 6.12 -3.21 -12.18
CA GLU A 13 4.73 -3.27 -11.75
C GLU A 13 4.61 -3.23 -10.22
N ILE A 14 5.51 -3.87 -9.48
CA ILE A 14 5.59 -3.74 -8.01
C ILE A 14 5.84 -2.28 -7.61
N GLN A 15 6.79 -1.61 -8.25
CA GLN A 15 7.10 -0.20 -7.95
C GLN A 15 5.93 0.72 -8.28
N LYS A 16 5.30 0.52 -9.44
CA LYS A 16 4.14 1.30 -9.88
C LYS A 16 2.96 1.12 -8.93
N THR A 17 2.61 -0.12 -8.59
CA THR A 17 1.49 -0.41 -7.69
C THR A 17 1.76 0.07 -6.26
N ALA A 18 3.00 -0.04 -5.78
CA ALA A 18 3.40 0.52 -4.49
C ALA A 18 3.30 2.05 -4.47
N GLN A 19 3.73 2.73 -5.54
CA GLN A 19 3.61 4.19 -5.65
C GLN A 19 2.15 4.64 -5.69
N LEU A 20 1.30 3.98 -6.48
CA LEU A 20 -0.13 4.26 -6.51
C LEU A 20 -0.76 4.09 -5.12
N PHE A 21 -0.47 2.97 -4.46
CA PHE A 21 -0.94 2.71 -3.10
C PHE A 21 -0.48 3.78 -2.11
N ILE A 22 0.80 4.18 -2.12
CA ILE A 22 1.31 5.23 -1.23
C ILE A 22 0.63 6.58 -1.54
N SER A 23 0.46 6.92 -2.81
CA SER A 23 -0.15 8.19 -3.23
C SER A 23 -1.61 8.33 -2.79
N GLU A 24 -2.33 7.22 -2.59
CA GLU A 24 -3.69 7.26 -2.00
C GLU A 24 -3.68 7.80 -0.56
N PHE A 25 -2.54 7.74 0.13
CA PHE A 25 -2.37 8.24 1.49
C PHE A 25 -1.69 9.61 1.58
N ASP A 26 -1.13 10.15 0.49
CA ASP A 26 -0.49 11.48 0.48
C ASP A 26 -1.51 12.60 0.80
N GLU A 27 -2.77 12.42 0.41
CA GLU A 27 -3.87 13.35 0.73
C GLU A 27 -4.54 13.08 2.08
N VAL A 28 -4.18 11.97 2.76
CA VAL A 28 -4.72 11.64 4.08
C VAL A 28 -4.02 12.51 5.11
N ALA A 29 -4.76 13.45 5.70
CA ALA A 29 -4.25 14.27 6.78
C ALA A 29 -3.69 13.40 7.91
N GLU A 30 -2.52 13.77 8.44
CA GLU A 30 -1.83 13.05 9.53
C GLU A 30 -2.76 12.77 10.73
N ALA A 31 -3.71 13.66 10.99
CA ALA A 31 -4.72 13.51 12.05
C ALA A 31 -5.72 12.36 11.83
N MET A 32 -5.80 11.80 10.61
CA MET A 32 -6.72 10.72 10.24
C MET A 32 -6.02 9.36 10.11
N LYS A 33 -4.70 9.28 10.28
CA LYS A 33 -3.92 8.04 10.10
C LYS A 33 -4.34 6.89 11.03
N ASP A 34 -4.85 7.24 12.22
CA ASP A 34 -5.31 6.30 13.25
C ASP A 34 -6.84 6.14 13.24
N LYS A 35 -7.53 6.83 12.34
CA LYS A 35 -9.00 6.77 12.28
C LYS A 35 -9.42 5.47 11.61
N ARG A 36 -10.20 4.67 12.33
CA ARG A 36 -10.96 3.56 11.77
C ARG A 36 -12.23 4.11 11.14
N LEU A 37 -12.49 3.74 9.90
CA LEU A 37 -13.72 4.09 9.18
C LEU A 37 -14.47 2.79 8.94
N ASP A 38 -15.69 2.66 9.47
CA ASP A 38 -16.54 1.52 9.14
C ASP A 38 -16.86 1.53 7.63
N PRO A 39 -16.74 0.40 6.91
CA PRO A 39 -16.58 -0.99 7.39
C PRO A 39 -15.13 -1.54 7.36
N VAL A 40 -14.11 -0.67 7.36
CA VAL A 40 -12.71 -1.07 7.21
C VAL A 40 -12.09 -1.37 8.58
N ASP A 41 -11.63 -2.62 8.76
CA ASP A 41 -11.04 -3.11 10.03
C ASP A 41 -9.65 -2.53 10.35
N ARG A 42 -9.01 -1.86 9.39
CA ARG A 42 -7.63 -1.33 9.50
C ARG A 42 -7.59 0.18 9.34
N THR A 43 -6.83 0.86 10.19
CA THR A 43 -6.50 2.27 9.99
C THR A 43 -5.54 2.43 8.79
N PRO A 44 -5.45 3.62 8.19
CA PRO A 44 -4.39 3.93 7.22
C PRO A 44 -2.99 3.52 7.68
N GLN A 45 -2.64 3.80 8.95
CA GLN A 45 -1.36 3.41 9.53
C GLN A 45 -1.19 1.88 9.62
N GLU A 46 -2.23 1.15 10.01
CA GLU A 46 -2.20 -0.32 10.07
C GLU A 46 -2.09 -0.95 8.67
N MET A 47 -2.70 -0.35 7.64
CA MET A 47 -2.57 -0.82 6.26
C MET A 47 -1.14 -0.68 5.73
N ILE A 48 -0.50 0.47 6.01
CA ILE A 48 0.89 0.72 5.64
C ILE A 48 1.84 -0.23 6.42
N ALA A 49 1.66 -0.33 7.75
CA ALA A 49 2.50 -1.19 8.60
C ALA A 49 2.37 -2.68 8.25
N CYS A 50 1.15 -3.18 8.00
CA CYS A 50 0.91 -4.57 7.62
C CYS A 50 1.60 -4.94 6.29
N THR A 51 1.69 -3.97 5.37
CA THR A 51 2.30 -4.18 4.04
C THR A 51 3.83 -4.16 4.11
N ILE A 52 4.42 -3.37 5.01
CA ILE A 52 5.88 -3.24 5.17
C ILE A 52 6.45 -4.34 6.10
N CYS A 53 5.74 -4.70 7.18
CA CYS A 53 6.25 -5.63 8.20
C CYS A 53 6.24 -7.12 7.81
N ARG A 54 5.73 -7.49 6.62
CA ARG A 54 5.67 -8.91 6.19
C ARG A 54 6.97 -9.46 5.59
N ASN A 55 8.05 -8.69 5.59
CA ASN A 55 9.41 -9.14 5.29
C ASN A 55 10.33 -8.92 6.51
N GLY A 56 9.99 -9.57 7.62
CA GLY A 56 10.88 -9.78 8.77
C GLY A 56 11.05 -11.26 9.01
#